data_AF-A0A7Y6PXG4-F1
#
_entry.id   AF-A0A7Y6PXG4-F1
#
_cell.length_a   1.000
_cell.length_b   1.000
_cell.length_c   1.000
_cell.angle_alpha   90.00
_cell.angle_beta   90.00
_cell.angle_gamma   90.00
#
_symmetry.space_group_name_H-M   'P 1'
#
loop_
_entity.id
_entity.type
_entity.pdbx_description
1 polymer ?
#
loop_
_entity_poly.entity_id
_entity_poly.type
_entity_poly.pdbx_seq_one_letter_code
_entity_poly.pdbx_strand_id
1 'polypeptide(L)'
;MVFHSYELVEELDRSGADLSAVRTILRFMEANPSIDFGTPGPLVQFVERFLGYEAALFESLSRQPMDYTVWMLNRLINGTEDPGERARLMTRLEQISMHPAADADTKERAAEYLEFQRKGGVTGV
;
A
#
# COMPACT_ATOMS: atom_id res chain seq x y z
N MET A 1 15.01 -11.48 -12.95
CA MET A 1 15.89 -10.37 -12.55
C MET A 1 15.62 -10.13 -11.09
N VAL A 2 16.59 -10.34 -10.20
CA VAL A 2 16.40 -10.18 -8.75
C VAL A 2 16.43 -8.68 -8.45
N PHE A 3 15.31 -8.11 -8.02
CA PHE A 3 15.26 -6.72 -7.57
C PHE A 3 16.00 -6.65 -6.22
N HIS A 4 17.11 -5.91 -6.16
CA HIS A 4 17.90 -5.74 -4.94
C HIS A 4 17.35 -4.56 -4.13
N SER A 5 16.13 -4.72 -3.61
CA SER A 5 15.39 -3.69 -2.88
C SER A 5 16.14 -3.13 -1.67
N TYR A 6 17.04 -3.91 -1.05
CA TYR A 6 17.83 -3.48 0.10
C TYR A 6 18.91 -2.45 -0.28
N GLU A 7 19.65 -2.67 -1.37
CA GLU A 7 20.66 -1.72 -1.84
C GLU A 7 20.02 -0.38 -2.24
N LEU A 8 18.82 -0.45 -2.84
CA LEU A 8 18.05 0.75 -3.18
C LEU A 8 17.64 1.54 -1.93
N VAL A 9 17.19 0.85 -0.87
CA VAL A 9 16.85 1.50 0.41
C VAL A 9 18.08 2.13 1.05
N GLU A 10 19.22 1.46 1.03
CA GLU A 10 20.48 2.03 1.56
C GLU A 10 20.93 3.28 0.78
N GLU A 11 20.75 3.30 -0.54
CA GLU A 11 21.04 4.48 -1.36
C GLU A 11 20.09 5.64 -1.06
N LEU A 12 18.80 5.34 -0.89
CA LEU A 12 17.80 6.34 -0.51
C LEU A 12 18.11 6.94 0.87
N ASP A 13 18.46 6.12 1.85
CA ASP A 13 18.87 6.58 3.18
C ASP A 13 20.12 7.48 3.08
N ARG A 14 21.12 7.10 2.27
CA ARG A 14 22.34 7.91 2.04
C ARG A 14 22.08 9.24 1.33
N SER A 15 21.04 9.33 0.50
CA SER A 15 20.66 10.56 -0.21
C SER A 15 19.99 11.62 0.67
N GLY A 16 19.63 11.27 1.92
CA GLY A 16 18.84 12.15 2.79
C GLY A 16 17.37 12.24 2.34
N ALA A 17 16.81 11.12 1.88
CA ALA A 17 15.43 11.04 1.41
C ALA A 17 14.42 11.54 2.45
N ASP A 18 13.43 12.30 1.97
CA ASP A 18 12.32 12.82 2.76
C ASP A 18 10.97 12.24 2.28
N LEU A 19 9.86 12.80 2.74
CA LEU A 19 8.52 12.37 2.34
C LEU A 19 8.28 12.44 0.82
N SER A 20 9.03 13.27 0.07
CA SER A 20 8.94 13.30 -1.40
C SER A 20 9.43 11.98 -2.02
N ALA A 21 10.36 11.27 -1.38
CA ALA A 21 10.84 9.97 -1.84
C ALA A 21 9.72 8.91 -1.82
N VAL A 22 8.80 8.98 -0.84
CA VAL A 22 7.63 8.08 -0.79
C VAL A 22 6.81 8.19 -2.08
N ARG A 23 6.52 9.42 -2.52
CA ARG A 23 5.76 9.65 -3.76
C ARG A 23 6.50 9.08 -4.97
N THR A 24 7.81 9.31 -5.04
CA THR A 24 8.66 8.77 -6.11
C THR A 24 8.65 7.24 -6.13
N ILE A 25 8.76 6.59 -4.98
CA ILE A 25 8.73 5.13 -4.86
C ILE A 25 7.38 4.58 -5.31
N LEU A 26 6.27 5.13 -4.81
CA LEU A 26 4.93 4.69 -5.21
C LEU A 26 4.72 4.86 -6.73
N ARG A 27 5.18 5.97 -7.32
CA ARG A 27 5.15 6.19 -8.77
C ARG A 27 6.02 5.21 -9.54
N PHE A 28 7.19 4.88 -9.03
CA PHE A 28 8.08 3.90 -9.64
C PHE A 28 7.42 2.52 -9.66
N MET A 29 6.80 2.10 -8.57
CA MET A 29 6.09 0.83 -8.50
C MET A 29 4.83 0.82 -9.38
N GLU A 30 4.07 1.93 -9.45
CA GLU A 30 2.95 2.12 -10.40
C GLU A 30 3.39 1.89 -11.85
N ALA A 31 4.58 2.36 -12.21
CA ALA A 31 5.14 2.19 -13.55
C ALA A 31 5.70 0.77 -13.83
N ASN A 32 5.86 -0.06 -12.79
CA ASN A 32 6.45 -1.38 -12.88
C ASN A 32 5.60 -2.45 -12.17
N PRO A 33 4.31 -2.60 -12.51
CA PRO A 33 3.38 -3.46 -11.77
C PRO A 33 3.70 -4.96 -11.86
N SER A 34 4.51 -5.38 -12.84
CA SER A 34 4.94 -6.78 -12.99
C SER A 34 6.12 -7.17 -12.10
N ILE A 35 6.72 -6.22 -11.37
CA ILE A 35 7.81 -6.51 -10.44
C ILE A 35 7.22 -6.85 -9.08
N ASP A 36 7.57 -8.00 -8.54
CA ASP A 36 7.31 -8.34 -7.15
C ASP A 36 8.28 -7.57 -6.24
N PHE A 37 7.75 -6.63 -5.48
CA PHE A 37 8.50 -5.82 -4.51
C PHE A 37 8.50 -6.43 -3.10
N GLY A 38 7.82 -7.56 -2.90
CA GLY A 38 7.60 -8.22 -1.63
C GLY A 38 6.49 -7.55 -0.79
N THR A 39 5.79 -8.37 0.01
CA THR A 39 4.71 -7.93 0.89
C THR A 39 4.81 -8.60 2.27
N PRO A 40 5.38 -7.95 3.30
CA PRO A 40 6.09 -6.67 3.25
C PRO A 40 7.53 -6.82 2.72
N GLY A 41 7.86 -6.04 1.69
CA GLY A 41 9.23 -5.90 1.19
C GLY A 41 9.94 -4.63 1.67
N PRO A 42 11.24 -4.46 1.39
CA PRO A 42 12.05 -3.35 1.93
C PRO A 42 11.56 -1.95 1.54
N LEU A 43 10.97 -1.80 0.35
CA LEU A 43 10.38 -0.52 -0.08
C LEU A 43 9.15 -0.14 0.73
N VAL A 44 8.30 -1.11 1.06
CA VAL A 44 7.12 -0.89 1.90
C VAL A 44 7.58 -0.49 3.32
N GLN A 45 8.55 -1.21 3.87
CA GLN A 45 9.15 -0.88 5.17
C GLN A 45 9.78 0.52 5.16
N PHE A 46 10.41 0.93 4.07
CA PHE A 46 10.98 2.27 3.91
C PHE A 46 9.88 3.35 3.90
N VAL A 47 8.81 3.16 3.12
CA VAL A 47 7.70 4.12 3.03
C VAL A 47 7.06 4.37 4.40
N GLU A 48 6.89 3.33 5.20
CA GLU A 48 6.25 3.42 6.52
C GLU A 48 7.08 4.14 7.58
N ARG A 49 8.37 4.43 7.31
CA ARG A 49 9.21 5.24 8.22
C ARG A 49 8.78 6.71 8.28
N PHE A 50 8.05 7.18 7.27
CA PHE A 50 7.72 8.60 7.12
C PHE A 50 6.32 8.91 7.66
N LEU A 51 6.22 9.76 8.68
CA LEU A 51 4.93 10.29 9.11
C LEU A 51 4.24 11.04 7.96
N GLY A 52 2.96 10.76 7.72
CA GLY A 52 2.18 11.40 6.65
C GLY A 52 2.29 10.71 5.28
N TYR A 53 2.93 9.53 5.20
CA TYR A 53 2.97 8.74 3.96
C TYR A 53 1.58 8.33 3.47
N GLU A 54 0.58 8.28 4.35
CA GLU A 54 -0.79 7.87 4.07
C GLU A 54 -1.40 8.73 2.96
N ALA A 55 -1.13 10.04 2.94
CA ALA A 55 -1.60 10.92 1.88
C ALA A 55 -1.06 10.47 0.50
N ALA A 56 0.23 10.14 0.42
CA ALA A 56 0.85 9.65 -0.81
C ALA A 56 0.32 8.27 -1.21
N LEU A 57 0.08 7.38 -0.23
CA LEU A 57 -0.56 6.08 -0.46
C LEU A 57 -1.97 6.24 -1.05
N PHE A 58 -2.80 7.11 -0.49
CA PHE A 58 -4.15 7.38 -0.99
C PHE A 58 -4.16 7.91 -2.42
N GLU A 59 -3.22 8.80 -2.74
CA GLU A 59 -3.06 9.27 -4.11
C GLU A 59 -2.63 8.14 -5.06
N SER A 60 -1.75 7.25 -4.62
CA SER A 60 -1.33 6.09 -5.42
C SER A 60 -2.49 5.14 -5.70
N LEU A 61 -3.23 4.77 -4.64
CA LEU A 61 -4.47 3.99 -4.74
C LEU A 61 -5.51 4.66 -5.65
N SER A 62 -5.50 5.99 -5.79
CA SER A 62 -6.42 6.72 -6.68
C SER A 62 -6.05 6.65 -8.15
N ARG A 63 -4.80 6.32 -8.45
CA ARG A 63 -4.31 6.21 -9.82
C ARG A 63 -4.32 4.78 -10.29
N GLN A 64 -3.69 3.90 -9.51
CA GLN A 64 -3.53 2.50 -9.83
C GLN A 64 -3.35 1.73 -8.52
N PRO A 65 -4.44 1.21 -7.93
CA PRO A 65 -4.32 0.25 -6.85
C PRO A 65 -3.49 -0.94 -7.32
N MET A 66 -2.60 -1.41 -6.44
CA MET A 66 -1.72 -2.54 -6.69
C MET A 66 -1.69 -3.42 -5.46
N ASP A 67 -1.12 -4.60 -5.64
CA ASP A 67 -1.17 -5.64 -4.64
C ASP A 67 -0.73 -5.14 -3.24
N TYR A 68 0.47 -4.58 -3.18
CA TYR A 68 1.08 -4.09 -1.94
C TYR A 68 0.41 -2.82 -1.40
N THR A 69 -0.13 -1.91 -2.24
CA THR A 69 -0.82 -0.71 -1.73
C THR A 69 -2.16 -1.05 -1.09
N VAL A 70 -2.85 -2.08 -1.59
CA VAL A 70 -4.05 -2.65 -0.96
C VAL A 70 -3.70 -3.32 0.38
N TRP A 71 -2.58 -4.04 0.45
CA TRP A 71 -2.08 -4.58 1.71
C TRP A 71 -1.78 -3.47 2.74
N MET A 72 -1.08 -2.40 2.33
CA MET A 72 -0.80 -1.25 3.20
C MET A 72 -2.09 -0.58 3.69
N LEU A 73 -3.10 -0.46 2.82
CA LEU A 73 -4.41 0.05 3.21
C LEU A 73 -5.09 -0.85 4.26
N ASN A 74 -5.06 -2.17 4.08
CA ASN A 74 -5.60 -3.11 5.08
C ASN A 74 -4.83 -3.04 6.41
N ARG A 75 -3.51 -2.81 6.36
CA ARG A 75 -2.71 -2.58 7.56
C ARG A 75 -3.13 -1.31 8.30
N LEU A 76 -3.43 -0.22 7.59
CA LEU A 76 -4.01 0.99 8.21
C LEU A 76 -5.36 0.70 8.86
N ILE A 77 -6.22 -0.13 8.25
CA ILE A 77 -7.51 -0.54 8.84
C ILE A 77 -7.29 -1.30 10.15
N ASN A 78 -6.31 -2.20 10.21
CA ASN A 78 -5.99 -2.97 11.41
C ASN A 78 -5.33 -2.13 12.51
N GLY A 79 -4.60 -1.07 12.13
CA GLY A 79 -3.85 -0.22 13.06
C GLY A 79 -4.63 0.97 13.61
N THR A 80 -5.83 1.27 13.09
CA THR A 80 -6.63 2.41 13.57
C THR A 80 -7.67 1.98 14.60
N GLU A 81 -7.74 2.73 15.70
CA GLU A 81 -8.79 2.59 16.72
C GLU A 81 -9.95 3.57 16.49
N ASP A 82 -9.78 4.56 15.61
CA ASP A 82 -10.83 5.53 15.29
C ASP A 82 -11.88 4.91 14.36
N PRO A 83 -13.15 4.76 14.80
CA PRO A 83 -14.21 4.20 13.97
C PRO A 83 -14.48 5.01 12.69
N GLY A 84 -14.29 6.33 12.73
CA GLY A 84 -14.48 7.22 11.58
C GLY A 84 -13.42 6.97 10.52
N GLU A 85 -12.15 6.97 10.92
CA GLU A 85 -11.04 6.63 10.03
C GLU A 85 -11.16 5.20 9.51
N ARG A 86 -11.52 4.24 10.36
CA ARG A 86 -11.76 2.85 9.94
C ARG A 86 -12.82 2.77 8.84
N ALA A 87 -13.94 3.48 9.00
CA ALA A 87 -15.00 3.52 7.98
C ALA A 87 -14.53 4.16 6.66
N ARG A 88 -13.71 5.22 6.74
CA ARG A 88 -13.10 5.87 5.56
C ARG A 88 -12.20 4.91 4.80
N LEU A 89 -11.33 4.19 5.50
CA LEU A 89 -10.41 3.21 4.91
C LEU A 89 -11.17 2.01 4.33
N MET A 90 -12.20 1.52 5.01
CA MET A 90 -13.09 0.45 4.51
C MET A 90 -13.82 0.85 3.22
N THR A 91 -14.33 2.08 3.16
CA THR A 91 -14.94 2.64 1.94
C THR A 91 -13.92 2.66 0.79
N ARG A 92 -12.67 2.99 1.09
CA ARG A 92 -11.61 3.00 0.09
C ARG A 92 -11.31 1.61 -0.46
N LEU A 93 -11.29 0.61 0.41
CA LEU A 93 -11.08 -0.79 0.06
C LEU A 93 -12.19 -1.30 -0.88
N GLU A 94 -13.44 -0.96 -0.60
CA GLU A 94 -14.59 -1.27 -1.46
C GLU A 94 -14.46 -0.63 -2.85
N GLN A 95 -14.07 0.65 -2.92
CA GLN A 95 -13.83 1.32 -4.20
C GLN A 95 -12.74 0.64 -5.04
N ILE A 96 -11.70 0.10 -4.39
CA ILE A 96 -10.59 -0.58 -5.09
C ILE A 96 -11.05 -1.86 -5.77
N SER A 97 -11.96 -2.63 -5.14
CA SER A 97 -12.51 -3.86 -5.72
C SER A 97 -13.20 -3.64 -7.08
N MET A 98 -13.58 -2.40 -7.39
CA MET A 98 -14.23 -1.99 -8.64
C MET A 98 -13.35 -1.05 -9.49
N HIS A 99 -12.09 -0.80 -9.13
CA HIS A 99 -11.28 0.24 -9.75
C HIS A 99 -10.85 -0.15 -11.18
N PRO A 100 -11.09 0.68 -12.21
CA PRO A 100 -10.83 0.30 -13.60
C PRO A 100 -9.35 0.05 -13.90
N ALA A 101 -8.44 0.73 -13.20
CA ALA A 101 -6.99 0.57 -13.37
C ALA A 101 -6.37 -0.53 -12.50
N ALA A 102 -7.13 -1.19 -11.63
CA ALA A 102 -6.64 -2.32 -10.86
C ALA A 102 -6.75 -3.62 -11.67
N ASP A 103 -5.74 -4.48 -11.58
CA ASP A 103 -5.79 -5.84 -12.13
C ASP A 103 -6.79 -6.74 -11.36
N ALA A 104 -7.01 -7.95 -11.88
CA ALA A 104 -7.98 -8.88 -11.30
C ALA A 104 -7.57 -9.29 -9.87
N ASP A 105 -6.31 -9.65 -9.67
CA ASP A 105 -5.77 -10.14 -8.40
C ASP A 105 -5.86 -9.05 -7.31
N THR A 106 -5.55 -7.80 -7.65
CA THR A 106 -5.68 -6.65 -6.73
C THR A 106 -7.14 -6.40 -6.35
N LYS A 107 -8.08 -6.54 -7.29
CA LYS A 107 -9.52 -6.39 -6.99
C LYS A 107 -10.03 -7.51 -6.09
N GLU A 108 -9.64 -8.74 -6.39
CA GLU A 108 -9.99 -9.92 -5.60
C GLU A 108 -9.47 -9.75 -4.16
N ARG A 109 -8.20 -9.41 -3.98
CA ARG A 109 -7.64 -9.22 -2.65
C ARG A 109 -8.27 -8.06 -1.88
N ALA A 110 -8.64 -6.97 -2.56
CA ALA A 110 -9.41 -5.89 -1.92
C ALA A 110 -10.79 -6.38 -1.45
N ALA A 111 -11.47 -7.21 -2.24
CA ALA A 111 -12.75 -7.81 -1.86
C ALA A 111 -12.60 -8.80 -0.68
N GLU A 112 -11.55 -9.63 -0.69
CA GLU A 112 -11.24 -10.55 0.42
C GLU A 112 -11.01 -9.80 1.73
N TYR A 113 -10.18 -8.76 1.72
CA TYR A 113 -9.98 -7.92 2.89
C TYR A 113 -11.28 -7.24 3.34
N LEU A 114 -12.11 -6.77 2.41
CA LEU A 114 -13.38 -6.13 2.75
C LEU A 114 -14.32 -7.11 3.46
N GLU A 115 -14.44 -8.34 2.95
CA GLU A 115 -15.25 -9.38 3.55
C GLU A 115 -14.73 -9.76 4.94
N PHE A 116 -13.41 -9.95 5.07
CA PHE A 116 -12.76 -10.27 6.33
C PHE A 116 -13.00 -9.20 7.40
N GLN A 117 -12.81 -7.93 7.04
CA GLN A 117 -13.00 -6.79 7.94
C GLN A 117 -14.46 -6.58 8.36
N ARG A 118 -15.43 -6.96 7.50
CA ARG A 118 -16.87 -6.97 7.82
C ARG A 118 -17.24 -8.07 8.81
N LYS A 119 -16.53 -9.21 8.79
CA LYS A 119 -16.72 -10.33 9.73
C LYS A 119 -16.04 -10.11 11.09
N GLY A 120 -15.35 -8.99 11.28
CA GLY A 120 -14.62 -8.68 12.52
C GLY A 120 -13.30 -9.45 12.67
N GLY A 121 -12.75 -9.97 11.56
CA GLY A 121 -11.44 -10.60 11.59
C GLY A 121 -10.34 -9.57 11.86
N VAL A 122 -9.33 -9.96 12.65
CA VAL A 122 -8.06 -9.24 12.78
C VAL A 122 -7.00 -10.07 12.05
N THR A 123 -6.40 -9.55 10.97
CA THR A 123 -5.27 -10.23 10.34
C THR A 123 -4.04 -9.95 11.18
N GLY A 124 -3.42 -11.02 11.71
CA GLY A 124 -2.12 -10.93 12.36
C GLY A 124 -1.05 -10.57 11.33
N VAL A 125 -0.41 -9.44 11.58
CA VAL A 125 0.93 -8.94 11.15
C VAL A 125 1.39 -9.31 9.73
#